data_AF-A0A7Y2EGA0-F1
#
_entry.id   AF-A0A7Y2EGA0-F1
#
_cell.length_a   1.000
_cell.length_b   1.000
_cell.length_c   1.000
_cell.angle_alpha   90.00
_cell.angle_beta   90.00
_cell.angle_gamma   90.00
#
_symmetry.space_group_name_H-M   'P 1'
#
loop_
_entity.id
_entity.type
_entity.pdbx_description
1 polymer ?
#
loop_
_entity_poly.entity_id
_entity_poly.type
_entity_poly.pdbx_seq_one_letter_code
_entity_poly.pdbx_strand_id
1 'polypeptide(L)' 'MAAKIKKGDRVVVLTGKDKGKSGDVLRMLPD' A
#
# COMPACT_ATOMS: atom_id res chain seq x y z
N MET A 1 15.40 8.49 -1.00
CA MET A 1 14.73 7.22 -1.33
C MET A 1 13.45 7.53 -2.09
N ALA A 2 13.18 6.85 -3.22
CA ALA A 2 11.92 7.02 -3.93
C ALA A 2 10.86 6.12 -3.32
N ALA A 3 9.74 6.69 -2.89
CA ALA A 3 8.57 5.92 -2.52
C ALA A 3 8.08 5.15 -3.76
N LYS A 4 8.06 3.82 -3.68
CA LYS A 4 7.59 2.95 -4.78
C LYS A 4 6.07 3.02 -5.01
N ILE A 5 5.34 3.76 -4.18
CA ILE A 5 3.88 3.76 -4.09
C ILE A 5 3.41 5.21 -3.92
N LYS A 6 2.30 5.56 -4.56
CA LYS A 6 1.64 6.87 -4.47
C LYS A 6 0.22 6.75 -3.92
N LYS A 7 -0.35 7.88 -3.48
CA LYS A 7 -1.77 7.96 -3.13
C LYS A 7 -2.61 7.63 -4.36
N GLY A 8 -3.61 6.76 -4.19
CA GLY A 8 -4.47 6.30 -5.29
C GLY A 8 -3.92 5.11 -6.07
N ASP A 9 -2.73 4.61 -5.73
CA ASP A 9 -2.26 3.35 -6.32
C ASP A 9 -3.06 2.17 -5.77
N ARG A 10 -3.39 1.23 -6.66
CA ARG A 10 -4.02 -0.03 -6.29
C ARG A 10 -2.96 -1.02 -5.84
N VAL A 11 -3.03 -1.45 -4.58
CA VAL A 11 -2.04 -2.33 -3.96
C VAL A 11 -2.69 -3.59 -3.40
N VAL A 12 -1.87 -4.60 -3.10
CA VAL A 12 -2.29 -5.84 -2.46
C VAL A 12 -1.48 -6.08 -1.18
N VAL A 13 -2.14 -6.58 -0.16
CA VAL A 13 -1.51 -6.93 1.12
C VAL A 13 -0.68 -8.20 0.94
N LEU A 14 0.64 -8.11 1.16
CA LEU A 14 1.56 -9.25 1.01
C LEU A 14 1.58 -10.16 2.24
N THR A 15 1.40 -9.61 3.44
CA THR A 15 1.53 -10.32 4.73
C THR A 15 0.55 -9.79 5.78
N GLY A 16 0.28 -10.59 6.82
CA GLY A 16 -0.63 -10.25 7.92
C GLY A 16 -2.06 -10.80 7.76
N LYS A 17 -2.95 -10.37 8.66
CA LYS A 17 -4.35 -10.85 8.74
C LYS A 17 -5.15 -10.62 7.46
N ASP A 18 -4.84 -9.55 6.74
CA ASP A 18 -5.55 -9.09 5.55
C ASP A 18 -4.84 -9.46 4.25
N LYS A 19 -3.90 -10.42 4.29
CA LYS A 19 -3.15 -10.88 3.11
C LYS A 19 -4.07 -11.22 1.93
N GLY A 20 -3.70 -10.75 0.74
CA GLY A 20 -4.44 -10.94 -0.49
C GLY A 20 -5.56 -9.92 -0.74
N LYS A 21 -5.92 -9.10 0.25
CA LYS A 21 -6.86 -7.99 0.01
C LYS A 21 -6.21 -6.91 -0.85
N SER A 22 -6.99 -6.39 -1.79
CA SER A 22 -6.59 -5.26 -2.63
C SER A 22 -7.35 -4.00 -2.25
N GLY A 23 -6.74 -2.84 -2.43
CA GLY A 23 -7.37 -1.55 -2.19
C GLY A 23 -6.49 -0.39 -2.64
N ASP A 24 -7.04 0.81 -2.56
CA ASP A 24 -6.35 2.04 -2.95
C ASP A 24 -5.62 2.68 -1.76
N VAL A 25 -4.44 3.24 -2.02
CA VAL A 25 -3.62 3.88 -0.97
C VAL A 25 -4.20 5.25 -0.60
N LEU A 26 -4.62 5.41 0.66
CA LEU A 26 -5.18 6.67 1.18
C LEU A 26 -4.10 7.69 1.54
N ARG A 27 -3.04 7.24 2.22
CA ARG A 27 -1.88 8.04 2.63
C ARG A 27 -0.69 7.12 2.83
N MET A 28 0.49 7.62 2.53
CA MET A 28 1.75 6.95 2.82
C MET A 28 2.38 7.61 4.04
N LEU A 29 2.92 6.82 4.96
CA LEU A 29 3.67 7.29 6.11
C LEU A 29 5.14 6.91 5.87
N PRO A 30 5.93 7.77 5.20
CA PRO A 30 7.38 7.57 5.11
C PRO A 30 8.05 7.93 6.45
N ASP A 31 9.20 7.31 6.73
CA ASP A 31 10.12 7.73 7.79
C ASP A 31 10.81 9.07 7.46
#